data_AF-A0A972U4C5-F1
#
_entry.id   AF-A0A972U4C5-F1
#
_cell.length_a   1.000
_cell.length_b   1.000
_cell.length_c   1.000
_cell.angle_alpha   90.00
_cell.angle_beta   90.00
_cell.angle_gamma   90.00
#
_symmetry.space_group_name_H-M   'P 1'
#
loop_
_entity.id
_entity.type
_entity.pdbx_description
1 polymer ?
#
loop_
_entity_poly.entity_id
_entity_poly.type
_entity_poly.pdbx_seq_one_letter_code
_entity_poly.pdbx_strand_id
1 'polypeptide(L)'
;MGLTNRVIPWPIRGIVAGFAGTLAMSTVYSIAHYRRPGAPGVEGLAGIGGHVGLDYDDSGIPGRIAENFLHLPAMTDRQAGEMTLAIRWSYGSAFGIAHVLLRSRIREPFATTIFGSALMSMTFSMFPLLGKTPPPWKWRGDALVTSVVTHLAYITTAAAVDDVLRGRNKVLYEHLPITRV
;
A
#
# COMPACT_ATOMS: atom_id res chain seq x y z
N MET A 1 -27.05 30.45 3.06
CA MET A 1 -26.54 29.41 4.00
C MET A 1 -25.64 28.47 3.22
N GLY A 2 -24.32 28.68 3.28
CA GLY A 2 -23.34 27.97 2.45
C GLY A 2 -23.03 26.58 3.00
N LEU A 3 -23.14 25.55 2.16
CA LEU A 3 -22.89 24.14 2.46
C LEU A 3 -21.40 23.74 2.53
N THR A 4 -20.47 24.69 2.62
CA THR A 4 -19.04 24.44 2.38
C THR A 4 -18.18 24.82 3.57
N ASN A 5 -18.04 23.91 4.55
CA ASN A 5 -16.86 23.82 5.44
C ASN A 5 -16.93 22.60 6.37
N ARG A 6 -17.31 21.42 5.87
CA ARG A 6 -17.10 20.20 6.67
C ARG A 6 -15.64 19.75 6.52
N VAL A 7 -14.85 20.03 7.56
CA VAL A 7 -13.51 19.45 7.70
C VAL A 7 -13.68 17.94 7.87
N ILE A 8 -13.20 17.15 6.92
CA ILE A 8 -13.20 15.70 7.05
C ILE A 8 -12.19 15.33 8.16
N PRO A 9 -12.61 14.59 9.20
CA PRO A 9 -11.71 14.15 10.27
C PRO A 9 -10.47 13.42 9.72
N TRP A 10 -9.31 13.68 10.32
CA TRP A 10 -8.04 13.12 9.85
C TRP A 10 -8.02 11.58 9.75
N PRO A 11 -8.65 10.79 10.64
CA PRO A 11 -8.63 9.34 10.51
C PRO A 11 -9.41 8.88 9.28
N ILE A 12 -10.55 9.53 9.01
CA ILE A 12 -11.40 9.23 7.85
C ILE A 12 -10.66 9.58 6.55
N ARG A 13 -9.96 10.72 6.52
CA ARG A 13 -9.08 11.06 5.40
C ARG A 13 -8.03 9.99 5.15
N GLY A 14 -7.34 9.55 6.20
CA GLY A 14 -6.32 8.51 6.10
C GLY A 14 -6.87 7.19 5.55
N ILE A 15 -8.03 6.75 6.06
CA ILE A 15 -8.70 5.53 5.58
C ILE A 15 -9.05 5.67 4.10
N VAL A 16 -9.70 6.76 3.69
CA VAL A 16 -10.11 6.99 2.30
C VAL A 16 -8.90 7.11 1.37
N ALA A 17 -7.85 7.82 1.80
CA ALA A 17 -6.61 7.95 1.05
C ALA A 17 -5.92 6.60 0.84
N GLY A 18 -5.78 5.80 1.91
CA GLY A 18 -5.19 4.46 1.84
C GLY A 18 -6.02 3.51 0.97
N PHE A 19 -7.35 3.53 1.13
CA PHE A 19 -8.26 2.74 0.29
C PHE A 19 -8.13 3.11 -1.19
N ALA A 20 -8.08 4.41 -1.52
CA ALA A 20 -7.88 4.87 -2.89
C ALA A 20 -6.50 4.46 -3.43
N GLY A 21 -5.46 4.51 -2.60
CA GLY A 21 -4.14 3.97 -2.94
C GLY A 21 -4.20 2.48 -3.28
N THR A 22 -4.87 1.66 -2.47
CA THR A 22 -5.02 0.22 -2.72
C THR A 22 -5.81 -0.05 -4.00
N LEU A 23 -6.84 0.76 -4.28
CA LEU A 23 -7.58 0.68 -5.53
C LEU A 23 -6.68 0.98 -6.74
N ALA A 24 -5.84 2.02 -6.66
CA ALA A 24 -4.90 2.36 -7.71
C ALA A 24 -3.87 1.24 -7.96
N MET A 25 -3.27 0.71 -6.89
CA MET A 25 -2.37 -0.46 -6.95
C MET A 25 -3.04 -1.65 -7.63
N SER A 26 -4.26 -2.00 -7.20
CA SER A 26 -5.03 -3.11 -7.76
C SER A 26 -5.36 -2.89 -9.25
N THR A 27 -5.67 -1.64 -9.62
CA THR A 27 -5.91 -1.26 -11.02
C THR A 27 -4.66 -1.44 -11.87
N VAL A 28 -3.48 -1.06 -11.35
CA VAL A 28 -2.20 -1.27 -12.04
C VAL A 28 -1.93 -2.75 -12.26
N TYR A 29 -2.17 -3.61 -11.26
CA TYR A 29 -2.07 -5.07 -11.44
C TYR A 29 -3.02 -5.59 -12.52
N SER A 30 -4.30 -5.20 -12.49
CA SER A 30 -5.27 -5.60 -13.50
C SER A 30 -4.84 -5.20 -14.91
N ILE A 31 -4.35 -3.96 -15.09
CA ILE A 31 -3.81 -3.49 -16.37
C ILE A 31 -2.57 -4.29 -16.77
N ALA A 32 -1.69 -4.59 -15.83
CA ALA A 32 -0.48 -5.33 -16.07
C ALA A 32 -0.75 -6.78 -16.51
N HIS A 33 -1.71 -7.45 -15.89
CA HIS A 33 -2.20 -8.78 -16.31
C HIS A 33 -2.79 -8.74 -17.71
N TYR A 34 -3.64 -7.75 -17.99
CA TYR A 34 -4.25 -7.58 -19.31
C TYR A 34 -3.20 -7.33 -20.41
N ARG A 35 -2.17 -6.52 -20.13
CA ARG A 35 -1.13 -6.16 -21.11
C ARG A 35 -0.03 -7.19 -21.27
N ARG A 36 0.16 -8.09 -20.29
CA ARG A 36 1.23 -9.09 -20.28
C ARG A 36 0.65 -10.49 -20.10
N PRO A 37 -0.26 -10.94 -21.00
CA PRO A 37 -0.79 -12.29 -20.93
C PRO A 37 0.36 -13.29 -21.10
N GLY A 38 0.53 -14.19 -20.14
CA GLY A 38 1.65 -15.14 -20.14
C GLY A 38 2.97 -14.58 -19.61
N ALA A 39 2.96 -13.46 -18.88
CA ALA A 39 4.11 -13.07 -18.09
C ALA A 39 4.57 -14.26 -17.22
N PRO A 40 5.87 -14.56 -17.15
CA PRO A 40 6.38 -15.67 -16.36
C PRO A 40 6.09 -15.52 -14.86
N GLY A 41 5.90 -14.28 -14.40
CA GLY A 41 5.62 -13.97 -13.01
C GLY A 41 6.75 -14.38 -12.07
N VAL A 42 6.43 -14.45 -10.78
CA VAL A 42 7.27 -15.07 -9.77
C VAL A 42 7.08 -16.57 -9.85
N GLU A 43 8.18 -17.30 -10.01
CA GLU A 43 8.17 -18.73 -10.26
C GLU A 43 7.46 -19.51 -9.13
N GLY A 44 6.55 -20.41 -9.52
CA GLY A 44 5.84 -21.29 -8.59
C GLY A 44 4.78 -20.62 -7.71
N LEU A 45 4.48 -19.32 -7.90
CA LEU A 45 3.49 -18.61 -7.11
C LEU A 45 2.22 -18.30 -7.92
N ALA A 46 1.10 -18.85 -7.43
CA ALA A 46 -0.21 -18.42 -7.87
C ALA A 46 -0.44 -16.96 -7.47
N GLY A 47 -0.87 -16.18 -8.45
CA GLY A 47 -1.28 -14.81 -8.29
C GLY A 47 -2.72 -14.69 -7.79
N ILE A 48 -3.07 -13.50 -7.33
CA ILE A 48 -4.42 -13.22 -6.86
C ILE A 48 -5.40 -13.35 -8.02
N GLY A 49 -6.55 -14.01 -7.79
CA GLY A 49 -7.58 -14.18 -8.80
C GLY A 49 -7.31 -15.28 -9.83
N GLY A 50 -6.33 -16.16 -9.59
CA GLY A 50 -6.04 -17.31 -10.45
C GLY A 50 -5.08 -17.01 -11.62
N HIS A 51 -4.46 -15.83 -11.62
CA HIS A 51 -3.37 -15.49 -12.54
C HIS A 51 -2.02 -15.97 -11.99
N VAL A 52 -0.94 -15.77 -12.73
CA VAL A 52 0.44 -15.90 -12.22
C VAL A 52 0.79 -14.68 -11.37
N GLY A 53 1.52 -14.83 -10.26
CA GLY A 53 1.87 -13.66 -9.44
C GLY A 53 2.88 -12.77 -10.16
N LEU A 54 2.57 -11.51 -10.44
CA LEU A 54 3.51 -10.62 -11.17
C LEU A 54 4.67 -10.12 -10.31
N ASP A 55 4.47 -10.09 -9.00
CA ASP A 55 5.47 -9.91 -7.96
C ASP A 55 4.99 -10.65 -6.69
N TYR A 56 5.71 -10.49 -5.57
CA TYR A 56 5.33 -11.14 -4.32
C TYR A 56 4.07 -10.53 -3.67
N ASP A 57 3.78 -9.25 -3.91
CA ASP A 57 2.57 -8.59 -3.43
C ASP A 57 1.32 -9.11 -4.14
N ASP A 58 1.44 -9.45 -5.42
CA ASP A 58 0.41 -10.02 -6.27
C ASP A 58 0.36 -11.54 -6.21
N SER A 59 0.69 -12.12 -5.07
CA SER A 59 0.67 -13.57 -4.83
C SER A 59 0.00 -13.91 -3.51
N GLY A 60 -0.09 -15.19 -3.16
CA GLY A 60 -0.55 -15.63 -1.84
C GLY A 60 0.43 -15.33 -0.69
N ILE A 61 1.63 -14.83 -0.95
CA ILE A 61 2.69 -14.65 0.08
C ILE A 61 2.25 -13.77 1.25
N PRO A 62 1.61 -12.59 1.07
CA PRO A 62 1.15 -11.80 2.22
C PRO A 62 0.13 -12.54 3.09
N GLY A 63 -0.76 -13.31 2.46
CA GLY A 63 -1.70 -14.18 3.16
C GLY A 63 -1.02 -15.28 3.96
N ARG A 64 0.01 -15.92 3.40
CA ARG A 64 0.84 -16.90 4.11
C ARG A 64 1.69 -16.29 5.23
N ILE A 65 2.12 -15.04 5.08
CA ILE A 65 2.77 -14.30 6.17
C ILE A 65 1.79 -14.13 7.34
N ALA A 66 0.55 -13.73 7.07
CA ALA A 66 -0.46 -13.62 8.11
C ALA A 66 -0.85 -14.97 8.71
N GLU A 67 -0.96 -16.03 7.90
CA GLU A 67 -1.15 -17.41 8.35
C GLU A 67 -0.11 -17.78 9.42
N ASN A 68 1.17 -17.59 9.10
CA ASN A 68 2.27 -17.90 10.00
C ASN A 68 2.30 -17.00 11.24
N PHE A 69 2.13 -15.68 11.05
CA PHE A 69 2.23 -14.71 12.15
C PHE A 69 1.07 -14.84 13.15
N LEU A 70 -0.14 -15.09 12.66
CA LEU A 70 -1.34 -15.25 13.47
C LEU A 70 -1.58 -16.69 13.94
N HIS A 71 -0.68 -17.63 13.59
CA HIS A 71 -0.79 -19.05 13.91
C HIS A 71 -2.12 -19.66 13.45
N LEU A 72 -2.56 -19.30 12.24
CA LEU A 72 -3.79 -19.80 11.65
C LEU A 72 -3.61 -21.24 11.14
N PRO A 73 -4.70 -22.01 10.99
CA PRO A 73 -4.66 -23.28 10.29
C PRO A 73 -4.11 -23.14 8.87
N ALA A 74 -3.51 -24.22 8.37
CA ALA A 74 -2.88 -24.23 7.05
C ALA A 74 -3.85 -23.79 5.94
N MET A 75 -3.46 -22.78 5.16
CA MET A 75 -4.31 -22.23 4.09
C MET A 75 -4.02 -22.90 2.74
N THR A 76 -5.11 -23.20 2.01
CA THR A 76 -5.03 -23.47 0.56
C THR A 76 -4.55 -22.23 -0.20
N ASP A 77 -4.04 -22.40 -1.42
CA ASP A 77 -3.58 -21.25 -2.25
C ASP A 77 -4.67 -20.20 -2.47
N ARG A 78 -5.92 -20.66 -2.65
CA ARG A 78 -7.07 -19.77 -2.79
C ARG A 78 -7.29 -18.95 -1.52
N GLN A 79 -7.30 -19.58 -0.35
CA GLN A 79 -7.48 -18.90 0.93
C GLN A 79 -6.34 -17.92 1.21
N ALA A 80 -5.10 -18.27 0.88
CA ALA A 80 -3.97 -17.36 1.00
C ALA A 80 -4.11 -16.14 0.07
N GLY A 81 -4.63 -16.32 -1.15
CA GLY A 81 -4.97 -15.21 -2.05
C GLY A 81 -6.09 -14.32 -1.52
N GLU A 82 -7.16 -14.90 -0.98
CA GLU A 82 -8.27 -14.17 -0.34
C GLU A 82 -7.79 -13.39 0.90
N MET A 83 -6.94 -14.00 1.73
CA MET A 83 -6.30 -13.35 2.88
C MET A 83 -5.37 -12.22 2.43
N THR A 84 -4.61 -12.40 1.35
CA THR A 84 -3.77 -11.34 0.78
C THR A 84 -4.61 -10.13 0.37
N LEU A 85 -5.76 -10.33 -0.27
CA LEU A 85 -6.68 -9.24 -0.59
C LEU A 85 -7.16 -8.53 0.66
N ALA A 86 -7.61 -9.27 1.68
CA ALA A 86 -8.07 -8.70 2.94
C ALA A 86 -6.98 -7.85 3.61
N ILE A 87 -5.74 -8.33 3.64
CA ILE A 87 -4.58 -7.60 4.15
C ILE A 87 -4.35 -6.34 3.32
N ARG A 88 -4.31 -6.43 1.99
CA ARG A 88 -4.02 -5.29 1.11
C ARG A 88 -5.01 -4.14 1.32
N TRP A 89 -6.30 -4.43 1.50
CA TRP A 89 -7.31 -3.42 1.78
C TRP A 89 -7.21 -2.84 3.21
N SER A 90 -7.02 -3.71 4.21
CA SER A 90 -6.93 -3.29 5.61
C SER A 90 -5.63 -2.53 5.90
N TYR A 91 -4.48 -3.12 5.59
CA TYR A 91 -3.17 -2.47 5.73
C TYR A 91 -3.04 -1.24 4.84
N GLY A 92 -3.56 -1.25 3.62
CA GLY A 92 -3.58 -0.05 2.78
C GLY A 92 -4.32 1.11 3.47
N SER A 93 -5.50 0.85 4.04
CA SER A 93 -6.22 1.88 4.81
C SER A 93 -5.43 2.36 6.04
N ALA A 94 -4.76 1.44 6.75
CA ALA A 94 -3.91 1.78 7.90
C ALA A 94 -2.66 2.59 7.50
N PHE A 95 -2.04 2.29 6.37
CA PHE A 95 -0.92 3.07 5.85
C PHE A 95 -1.34 4.46 5.39
N GLY A 96 -2.55 4.61 4.85
CA GLY A 96 -3.13 5.92 4.58
C GLY A 96 -3.25 6.78 5.85
N ILE A 97 -3.69 6.19 6.97
CA ILE A 97 -3.66 6.85 8.29
C ILE A 97 -2.23 7.27 8.66
N ALA A 98 -1.24 6.38 8.50
CA ALA A 98 0.15 6.68 8.82
C ALA A 98 0.69 7.86 8.00
N HIS A 99 0.38 7.95 6.71
CA HIS A 99 0.75 9.09 5.86
C HIS A 99 0.11 10.40 6.36
N VAL A 100 -1.19 10.41 6.68
CA VAL A 100 -1.86 11.62 7.20
C VAL A 100 -1.26 12.08 8.53
N LEU A 101 -0.95 11.14 9.42
CA LEU A 101 -0.27 11.44 10.69
C LEU A 101 1.12 12.03 10.44
N LEU A 102 1.92 11.44 9.55
CA LEU A 102 3.24 11.95 9.20
C LEU A 102 3.16 13.36 8.63
N ARG A 103 2.20 13.59 7.71
CA ARG A 103 1.96 14.88 7.07
C ARG A 103 1.45 15.97 8.01
N SER A 104 0.97 15.61 9.20
CA SER A 104 0.64 16.58 10.25
C SER A 104 1.90 17.21 10.88
N ARG A 105 3.06 16.56 10.76
CA ARG A 105 4.34 17.02 11.31
C ARG A 105 5.35 17.42 10.23
N ILE A 106 5.27 16.81 9.06
CA ILE A 106 6.20 17.01 7.94
C ILE A 106 5.45 17.55 6.73
N ARG A 107 6.02 18.53 6.05
CA ARG A 107 5.42 19.14 4.84
C ARG A 107 5.62 18.26 3.61
N GLU A 108 4.71 18.37 2.65
CA GLU A 108 4.95 17.77 1.32
C GLU A 108 6.02 18.54 0.55
N PRO A 109 6.84 17.87 -0.30
CA PRO A 109 6.74 16.45 -0.68
C PRO A 109 7.45 15.46 0.28
N PHE A 110 8.10 15.96 1.35
CA PHE A 110 8.92 15.13 2.24
C PHE A 110 8.13 14.09 3.01
N ALA A 111 6.87 14.38 3.40
CA ALA A 111 6.02 13.40 4.06
C ALA A 111 5.75 12.20 3.14
N THR A 112 5.35 12.44 1.88
CA THR A 112 5.19 11.36 0.89
C THR A 112 6.49 10.63 0.60
N THR A 113 7.63 11.33 0.49
CA THR A 113 8.92 10.67 0.26
C THR A 113 9.30 9.75 1.42
N ILE A 114 9.25 10.22 2.67
CA ILE A 114 9.57 9.41 3.85
C ILE A 114 8.62 8.22 3.96
N PHE A 115 7.33 8.46 3.83
CA PHE A 115 6.31 7.41 3.84
C PHE A 115 6.56 6.36 2.75
N GLY A 116 6.79 6.79 1.51
CA GLY A 116 7.04 5.91 0.39
C GLY A 116 8.33 5.12 0.54
N SER A 117 9.41 5.75 0.99
CA SER A 117 10.68 5.06 1.29
C SER A 117 10.53 4.04 2.40
N ALA A 118 9.78 4.35 3.47
CA ALA A 118 9.50 3.41 4.54
C ALA A 118 8.66 2.22 4.05
N LEU A 119 7.60 2.49 3.28
CA LEU A 119 6.75 1.46 2.69
C LEU A 119 7.56 0.52 1.78
N MET A 120 8.35 1.07 0.85
CA MET A 120 9.21 0.27 -0.02
C MET A 120 10.25 -0.54 0.76
N SER A 121 10.83 0.05 1.81
CA SER A 121 11.79 -0.66 2.67
C SER A 121 11.12 -1.83 3.39
N MET A 122 9.88 -1.66 3.87
CA MET A 122 9.09 -2.74 4.45
C MET A 122 8.81 -3.83 3.41
N THR A 123 8.35 -3.49 2.21
CA THR A 123 8.11 -4.46 1.12
C THR A 123 9.36 -5.30 0.83
N PHE A 124 10.52 -4.65 0.68
CA PHE A 124 11.77 -5.31 0.35
C PHE A 124 12.45 -6.08 1.49
N SER A 125 12.00 -5.88 2.73
CA SER A 125 12.55 -6.58 3.91
C SER A 125 11.60 -7.61 4.48
N MET A 126 10.31 -7.29 4.62
CA MET A 126 9.32 -8.17 5.24
C MET A 126 9.01 -9.40 4.39
N PHE A 127 9.01 -9.32 3.05
CA PHE A 127 8.84 -10.52 2.24
C PHE A 127 9.98 -11.52 2.42
N PRO A 128 11.27 -11.13 2.37
CA PRO A 128 12.34 -12.06 2.69
C PRO A 128 12.27 -12.59 4.13
N LEU A 129 12.04 -11.71 5.11
CA LEU A 129 12.09 -12.07 6.53
C LEU A 129 10.93 -12.95 6.98
N LEU A 130 9.71 -12.66 6.50
CA LEU A 130 8.48 -13.31 6.97
C LEU A 130 7.92 -14.29 5.94
N GLY A 131 8.00 -13.93 4.65
CA GLY A 131 7.52 -14.75 3.54
C GLY A 131 8.53 -15.77 3.04
N LYS A 132 9.76 -15.75 3.57
CA LYS A 132 10.89 -16.59 3.13
C LYS A 132 11.18 -16.45 1.64
N THR A 133 10.88 -15.29 1.06
CA THR A 133 11.17 -15.02 -0.34
C THR A 133 12.67 -14.72 -0.52
N PRO A 134 13.23 -14.90 -1.72
CA PRO A 134 14.56 -14.39 -2.03
C PRO A 134 14.67 -12.89 -1.69
N PRO A 135 15.85 -12.38 -1.33
CA PRO A 135 16.06 -10.93 -1.20
C PRO A 135 15.89 -10.20 -2.54
N PRO A 136 15.58 -8.88 -2.53
CA PRO A 136 15.19 -8.13 -3.73
C PRO A 136 16.23 -8.12 -4.86
N TRP A 137 17.52 -8.21 -4.55
CA TRP A 137 18.59 -8.31 -5.57
C TRP A 137 18.64 -9.67 -6.30
N LYS A 138 17.88 -10.66 -5.84
CA LYS A 138 17.67 -11.95 -6.53
C LYS A 138 16.33 -12.02 -7.27
N TRP A 139 15.49 -10.99 -7.17
CA TRP A 139 14.22 -10.97 -7.88
C TRP A 139 14.46 -10.80 -9.36
N ARG A 140 13.55 -11.37 -10.15
CA ARG A 140 13.50 -11.08 -11.59
C ARG A 140 13.22 -9.59 -11.79
N GLY A 141 13.84 -8.99 -12.82
CA GLY A 141 13.71 -7.56 -13.07
C GLY A 141 12.27 -7.11 -13.33
N ASP A 142 11.45 -7.95 -13.98
CA ASP A 142 10.03 -7.70 -14.23
C ASP A 142 9.19 -7.66 -12.94
N ALA A 143 9.48 -8.55 -11.99
CA ALA A 143 8.84 -8.56 -10.67
C ALA A 143 9.26 -7.33 -9.85
N LEU A 144 10.54 -6.96 -9.87
CA LEU A 144 11.03 -5.76 -9.17
C LEU A 144 10.39 -4.49 -9.73
N VAL A 145 10.32 -4.35 -11.06
CA VAL A 145 9.66 -3.22 -11.72
C VAL A 145 8.18 -3.18 -11.39
N THR A 146 7.49 -4.32 -11.43
CA THR A 146 6.06 -4.38 -11.09
C THR A 146 5.83 -3.92 -9.65
N SER A 147 6.62 -4.42 -8.70
CA SER A 147 6.55 -4.04 -7.29
C SER A 147 6.76 -2.54 -7.10
N VAL A 148 7.81 -1.96 -7.70
CA VAL A 148 8.06 -0.51 -7.57
C VAL A 148 6.91 0.31 -8.17
N VAL A 149 6.44 -0.04 -9.37
CA VAL A 149 5.40 0.73 -10.07
C VAL A 149 4.07 0.68 -9.32
N THR A 150 3.68 -0.48 -8.79
CA THR A 150 2.41 -0.64 -8.07
C THR A 150 2.42 0.10 -6.73
N HIS A 151 3.55 0.13 -6.03
CA HIS A 151 3.72 0.93 -4.81
C HIS A 151 3.76 2.41 -5.10
N LEU A 152 4.41 2.85 -6.18
CA LEU A 152 4.38 4.25 -6.57
C LEU A 152 2.95 4.71 -6.87
N ALA A 153 2.15 3.88 -7.55
CA ALA A 153 0.73 4.17 -7.79
C ALA A 153 -0.05 4.30 -6.47
N TYR A 154 0.18 3.39 -5.52
CA TYR A 154 -0.40 3.49 -4.17
C TYR A 154 -0.01 4.79 -3.46
N ILE A 155 1.30 5.05 -3.33
CA ILE A 155 1.87 6.16 -2.55
C ILE A 155 1.38 7.50 -3.09
N THR A 156 1.47 7.68 -4.41
CA THR A 156 1.09 8.94 -5.07
C THR A 156 -0.41 9.18 -5.01
N THR A 157 -1.23 8.15 -5.24
CA THR A 157 -2.68 8.26 -5.15
C THR A 157 -3.13 8.58 -3.73
N ALA A 158 -2.60 7.87 -2.72
CA ALA A 158 -2.93 8.12 -1.33
C ALA A 158 -2.60 9.56 -0.92
N ALA A 159 -1.40 10.04 -1.27
CA ALA A 159 -0.99 11.41 -0.98
C ALA A 159 -1.85 12.47 -1.68
N ALA A 160 -2.19 12.24 -2.95
CA ALA A 160 -3.04 13.13 -3.74
C ALA A 160 -4.48 13.18 -3.18
N VAL A 161 -5.06 12.03 -2.85
CA VAL A 161 -6.41 11.97 -2.25
C VAL A 161 -6.42 12.64 -0.88
N ASP A 162 -5.40 12.42 -0.04
CA ASP A 162 -5.28 13.16 1.21
C ASP A 162 -5.20 14.68 1.00
N ASP A 163 -4.43 15.15 0.01
CA ASP A 163 -4.33 16.59 -0.32
C ASP A 163 -5.68 17.18 -0.73
N VAL A 164 -6.42 16.46 -1.59
CA VAL A 164 -7.76 16.87 -2.03
C VAL A 164 -8.72 16.93 -0.84
N LEU A 165 -8.74 15.90 0.00
CA LEU A 165 -9.66 15.82 1.15
C LEU A 165 -9.28 16.78 2.28
N ARG A 166 -8.02 17.22 2.36
CA ARG A 166 -7.58 18.29 3.27
C ARG A 166 -8.17 19.64 2.89
N GLY A 167 -8.40 19.88 1.60
CA GLY A 167 -8.95 21.13 1.06
C GLY A 167 -8.02 22.35 1.24
N ARG A 168 -8.54 23.54 0.93
CA ARG A 168 -7.82 24.83 1.04
C ARG A 168 -7.53 25.30 2.46
N ASN A 169 -7.93 24.55 3.50
CA ASN A 169 -7.61 24.85 4.91
C ASN A 169 -6.16 24.49 5.24
N LYS A 170 -5.21 25.13 4.54
CA LYS A 170 -3.77 25.06 4.83
C LYS A 170 -3.40 25.87 6.10
N VAL A 171 -4.32 26.68 6.62
CA VAL A 171 -4.07 27.70 7.67
C VAL A 171 -4.41 27.21 9.10
N LEU A 172 -5.23 26.18 9.29
CA LEU A 172 -5.75 25.85 10.63
C LEU A 172 -4.80 25.03 11.53
N TYR A 173 -3.57 24.74 11.10
CA TYR A 173 -2.55 24.10 11.94
C TYR A 173 -1.46 25.08 12.42
N GLU A 174 -1.56 26.37 12.08
CA GLU A 174 -0.68 27.43 12.61
C GLU A 174 -1.00 27.83 14.07
N HIS A 175 -2.00 27.22 14.69
CA HIS A 175 -2.45 27.58 16.05
C HIS A 175 -2.40 26.45 17.08
N LEU A 176 -1.73 25.32 16.77
CA LEU A 176 -1.32 24.43 17.85
C LEU A 176 -0.11 25.07 18.55
N PRO A 177 -0.18 25.35 19.87
CA PRO A 177 0.99 25.80 20.60
C PRO A 177 2.00 24.66 20.59
N ILE A 178 2.96 24.75 19.69
CA ILE A 178 4.18 23.97 19.78
C ILE A 178 4.91 24.54 21.00
N THR A 179 4.70 23.92 22.15
CA THR A 179 5.64 24.03 23.26
C THR A 179 6.98 23.56 22.72
N ARG A 180 7.86 24.51 22.44
CA ARG A 180 9.29 24.24 22.29
C ARG A 180 9.75 23.68 23.64
N VAL A 181 10.20 22.43 23.63
CA VAL A 181 11.07 21.86 24.66
C VAL A 181 12.47 21.84 24.07
#